data_AF-A0A7X7PM23-F1
#
_entry.id   AF-A0A7X7PM23-F1
#
_cell.length_a   1.000
_cell.length_b   1.000
_cell.length_c   1.000
_cell.angle_alpha   90.00
_cell.angle_beta   90.00
_cell.angle_gamma   90.00
#
_symmetry.space_group_name_H-M   'P 1'
#
loop_
_entity.id
_entity.type
_entity.pdbx_description
1 polymer ?
#
loop_
_entity_poly.entity_id
_entity_poly.type
_entity_poly.pdbx_seq_one_letter_code
_entity_poly.pdbx_strand_id
1 'polypeptide(L)'
;MTGNLTLLLVLVGVSVPVLLAFAWLAATHVKRRIDTPPGTIVSHTVRVSAACVHRLRELSDQPLLLKLEDGVLRYQADDRPMAPVAVAPGLAPVALREVGVALSGKFGESWVAVVRLASPETVVADRLS
;
A
#
# COMPACT_ATOMS: atom_id res chain seq x y z
N MET A 1 17.07 -61.22 -5.40
CA MET A 1 15.98 -60.52 -4.68
C MET A 1 16.47 -59.41 -3.76
N THR A 2 17.72 -59.46 -3.27
CA THR A 2 18.33 -58.42 -2.41
C THR A 2 18.61 -57.09 -3.14
N GLY A 3 19.07 -57.12 -4.39
CA GLY A 3 19.40 -55.88 -5.15
C GLY A 3 18.21 -54.92 -5.36
N ASN A 4 17.01 -55.45 -5.59
CA ASN A 4 15.80 -54.64 -5.75
C ASN A 4 15.37 -53.98 -4.43
N LEU A 5 15.53 -54.67 -3.30
CA LEU A 5 15.20 -54.13 -1.98
C LEU A 5 16.14 -52.97 -1.60
N THR A 6 17.44 -53.13 -1.86
CA THR A 6 18.43 -52.08 -1.61
C THR A 6 18.17 -50.85 -2.48
N LEU A 7 17.81 -51.05 -3.75
CA LEU A 7 17.50 -49.95 -4.67
C LEU A 7 16.23 -49.20 -4.26
N LEU A 8 15.22 -49.90 -3.76
CA LEU A 8 13.98 -49.31 -3.24
C LEU A 8 14.22 -48.48 -1.97
N LEU A 9 15.06 -49.00 -1.05
CA LEU A 9 15.45 -48.28 0.17
C LEU A 9 16.25 -47.02 -0.13
N VAL A 10 17.17 -47.06 -1.11
CA VAL A 10 17.91 -45.87 -1.55
C VAL A 10 16.99 -44.86 -2.22
N LEU A 11 16.06 -45.32 -3.08
CA LEU A 11 15.11 -44.44 -3.76
C LEU A 11 14.23 -43.70 -2.76
N VAL A 12 13.66 -44.42 -1.78
CA VAL A 12 12.84 -43.84 -0.71
C VAL A 12 13.66 -42.94 0.20
N GLY A 13 14.88 -43.35 0.55
CA GLY A 13 15.80 -42.58 1.38
C GLY A 13 16.21 -41.24 0.77
N VAL A 14 16.22 -41.12 -0.57
CA VAL A 14 16.50 -39.87 -1.29
C VAL A 14 15.23 -39.09 -1.59
N SER A 15 14.11 -39.75 -1.92
CA SER A 15 12.87 -39.06 -2.29
C SER A 15 12.24 -38.31 -1.11
N VAL A 16 12.27 -38.90 0.09
CA VAL A 16 11.71 -38.29 1.30
C VAL A 16 12.38 -36.95 1.65
N PRO A 17 13.73 -36.85 1.76
CA PRO A 17 14.38 -35.58 2.06
C PRO A 17 14.23 -34.55 0.94
N VAL A 18 14.17 -34.98 -0.32
CA VAL A 18 13.91 -34.07 -1.46
C VAL A 18 12.51 -33.46 -1.36
N LEU A 19 11.49 -34.28 -1.08
CA LEU A 19 10.12 -33.81 -0.86
C LEU A 19 10.04 -32.87 0.35
N LEU A 20 10.73 -33.19 1.44
CA LEU A 20 10.79 -32.35 2.63
C LEU A 20 11.48 -31.00 2.35
N ALA A 21 12.58 -31.01 1.62
CA ALA A 21 13.28 -29.80 1.21
C ALA A 21 12.42 -28.94 0.28
N PHE A 22 11.70 -29.56 -0.65
CA PHE A 22 10.79 -28.86 -1.56
C PHE A 22 9.61 -28.24 -0.80
N ALA A 23 9.00 -28.99 0.13
CA ALA A 23 7.94 -28.48 1.00
C ALA A 23 8.43 -27.33 1.89
N TRP A 24 9.66 -27.42 2.42
CA TRP A 24 10.29 -26.37 3.21
C TRP A 24 10.57 -25.11 2.37
N LEU A 25 11.08 -25.28 1.14
CA LEU A 25 11.28 -24.17 0.21
C LEU A 25 9.96 -23.53 -0.19
N ALA A 26 8.93 -24.31 -0.48
CA ALA A 26 7.60 -23.79 -0.79
C ALA A 26 7.01 -23.02 0.40
N ALA A 27 7.09 -23.57 1.60
CA ALA A 27 6.63 -22.92 2.82
C ALA A 27 7.40 -21.62 3.11
N THR A 28 8.72 -21.61 2.93
CA THR A 28 9.53 -20.39 3.11
C THR A 28 9.28 -19.35 2.02
N HIS A 29 9.00 -19.75 0.78
CA HIS A 29 8.59 -18.84 -0.29
C HIS A 29 7.21 -18.22 -0.03
N VAL A 30 6.24 -19.01 0.45
CA VAL A 30 4.90 -18.52 0.82
C VAL A 30 5.00 -17.59 2.02
N LYS A 31 5.76 -17.99 3.06
CA LYS A 31 6.02 -17.14 4.22
C LYS A 31 6.69 -15.84 3.82
N ARG A 32 7.68 -15.88 2.91
CA ARG A 32 8.29 -14.67 2.35
C ARG A 32 7.28 -13.81 1.60
N ARG A 33 6.34 -14.36 0.81
CA ARG A 33 5.34 -13.53 0.12
C ARG A 33 4.35 -12.84 1.07
N ILE A 34 4.07 -13.45 2.22
CA ILE A 34 3.18 -12.88 3.24
C ILE A 34 3.93 -11.86 4.12
N ASP A 35 5.16 -12.18 4.51
CA ASP A 35 6.02 -11.31 5.34
C ASP A 35 6.75 -10.23 4.53
N THR A 36 6.72 -10.29 3.19
CA THR A 36 7.20 -9.19 2.34
C THR A 36 6.08 -8.17 2.28
N PRO A 37 6.19 -7.02 3.00
CA PRO A 37 5.25 -5.93 2.81
C PRO A 37 5.21 -5.57 1.31
N PRO A 38 4.03 -5.25 0.76
CA PRO A 38 3.91 -4.84 -0.64
C PRO A 38 4.95 -3.74 -0.90
N GLY A 39 5.65 -3.88 -2.03
CA GLY A 39 6.96 -3.27 -2.29
C GLY A 39 7.11 -1.86 -1.76
N THR A 40 8.28 -1.60 -1.14
CA THR A 40 8.77 -0.31 -0.65
C THR A 40 7.74 0.82 -0.77
N ILE A 41 6.84 0.91 0.22
CA ILE A 41 5.92 2.04 0.32
C ILE A 41 6.80 3.28 0.43
N VAL A 42 6.90 4.05 -0.66
CA VAL A 42 7.67 5.28 -0.65
C VAL A 42 6.79 6.34 0.00
N SER A 43 6.95 6.47 1.32
CA SER A 43 6.30 7.51 2.09
C SER A 43 6.94 8.85 1.79
N HIS A 44 6.16 9.79 1.27
CA HIS A 44 6.58 11.17 1.06
C HIS A 44 5.92 12.09 2.06
N THR A 45 6.75 12.80 2.80
CA THR A 45 6.29 13.85 3.71
C THR A 45 6.09 15.14 2.93
N VAL A 46 4.89 15.69 3.00
CA VAL A 46 4.51 16.94 2.34
C VAL A 46 4.14 17.96 3.41
N ARG A 47 4.71 19.16 3.28
CA ARG A 47 4.35 20.29 4.12
C ARG A 47 3.14 20.99 3.52
N VAL A 48 2.12 21.20 4.35
CA VAL A 48 0.87 21.87 3.97
C VAL A 48 0.51 22.90 5.02
N SER A 49 -0.41 23.80 4.70
CA SER A 49 -0.88 24.79 5.65
C SER A 49 -1.53 24.14 6.88
N ALA A 50 -1.40 24.76 8.06
CA ALA A 50 -2.06 24.27 9.27
C ALA A 50 -3.59 24.23 9.13
N ALA A 51 -4.15 25.17 8.36
CA ALA A 51 -5.57 25.21 8.02
C ALA A 51 -5.99 24.00 7.15
N CYS A 52 -5.12 23.54 6.25
CA CYS A 52 -5.35 22.33 5.45
C CYS A 52 -5.42 21.09 6.35
N VAL A 53 -4.44 20.90 7.25
CA VAL A 53 -4.45 19.76 8.20
C VAL A 53 -5.70 19.76 9.08
N HIS A 54 -6.10 20.93 9.59
CA HIS A 54 -7.31 21.05 10.41
C HIS A 54 -8.57 20.63 9.63
N ARG A 55 -8.72 21.09 8.38
CA ARG A 55 -9.86 20.76 7.53
C ARG A 55 -9.88 19.30 7.09
N LEU A 56 -8.72 18.68 6.89
CA LEU A 56 -8.64 17.25 6.61
C LEU A 56 -9.03 16.42 7.83
N ARG A 57 -8.64 16.86 9.04
CA ARG A 57 -9.06 16.23 10.29
C ARG A 57 -10.56 16.33 10.52
N GLU A 58 -11.17 17.47 10.20
CA GLU A 58 -12.64 17.63 10.22
C GLU A 58 -13.35 16.70 9.22
N LEU A 59 -12.68 16.32 8.12
CA LEU A 59 -13.23 15.43 7.11
C LEU A 59 -13.22 13.96 7.57
N SER A 60 -12.10 13.52 8.14
CA SER A 60 -11.92 12.18 8.71
C SER A 60 -10.66 12.12 9.60
N ASP A 61 -10.74 11.36 10.68
CA ASP A 61 -9.59 11.00 11.51
C ASP A 61 -8.80 9.80 10.95
N GLN A 62 -9.33 9.14 9.91
CA GLN A 62 -8.70 8.00 9.25
C GLN A 62 -7.80 8.45 8.08
N PRO A 63 -6.84 7.60 7.66
CA PRO A 63 -6.11 7.80 6.40
C PRO A 63 -7.07 8.03 5.23
N LEU A 64 -6.83 9.10 4.48
CA LEU A 64 -7.61 9.46 3.29
C LEU A 64 -6.96 8.84 2.06
N LEU A 65 -7.73 8.22 1.19
CA LEU A 65 -7.22 7.78 -0.11
C LEU A 65 -7.43 8.89 -1.14
N LEU A 66 -6.35 9.31 -1.78
CA LEU A 66 -6.37 10.28 -2.88
C LEU A 66 -5.97 9.58 -4.18
N LYS A 67 -6.68 9.88 -5.26
CA LYS A 67 -6.36 9.44 -6.62
C LYS A 67 -6.41 10.62 -7.56
N LEU A 68 -5.34 10.85 -8.32
CA LEU A 68 -5.32 11.73 -9.46
C LEU A 68 -5.20 10.89 -10.73
N GLU A 69 -6.13 11.06 -11.65
CA GLU A 69 -6.15 10.37 -12.94
C GLU A 69 -6.86 11.27 -13.95
N ASP A 70 -6.28 11.45 -15.14
CA ASP A 70 -6.81 12.32 -16.20
C ASP A 70 -7.13 13.75 -15.73
N GLY A 71 -6.33 14.28 -14.78
CA GLY A 71 -6.54 15.61 -14.20
C GLY A 71 -7.71 15.69 -13.21
N VAL A 72 -8.40 14.58 -12.93
CA VAL A 72 -9.52 14.53 -11.98
C VAL A 72 -9.01 14.01 -10.63
N LEU A 73 -9.02 14.90 -9.63
CA LEU A 73 -8.71 14.54 -8.26
C LEU A 73 -9.94 13.95 -7.57
N ARG A 74 -9.79 12.72 -7.08
CA ARG A 74 -10.80 11.97 -6.33
C ARG A 74 -10.27 11.68 -4.94
N TYR A 75 -11.17 11.64 -3.97
CA TYR A 75 -10.86 11.33 -2.58
C TYR A 75 -11.82 10.25 -2.06
N GLN A 76 -11.33 9.45 -1.13
CA GLN A 76 -12.12 8.53 -0.34
C GLN A 76 -11.74 8.74 1.13
N ALA A 77 -12.78 8.92 1.94
CA ALA A 77 -12.67 9.11 3.37
C ALA A 77 -13.57 8.09 4.05
N ASP A 78 -13.01 7.35 5.01
CA ASP A 78 -13.71 6.26 5.73
C ASP A 78 -14.23 5.18 4.75
N ASP A 79 -15.36 4.56 5.09
CA ASP A 79 -16.04 3.54 4.27
C ASP A 79 -16.89 4.13 3.13
N ARG A 80 -16.72 5.43 2.81
CA ARG A 80 -17.47 6.07 1.72
C ARG A 80 -16.86 5.74 0.37
N PRO A 81 -17.67 5.59 -0.70
CA PRO A 81 -17.14 5.39 -2.04
C PRO A 81 -16.30 6.59 -2.48
N MET A 82 -15.30 6.33 -3.32
CA MET A 82 -14.40 7.37 -3.82
C MET A 82 -15.18 8.40 -4.66
N ALA A 83 -15.12 9.65 -4.23
CA ALA A 83 -15.87 10.77 -4.80
C ALA A 83 -14.93 11.82 -5.40
N PRO A 84 -15.38 12.59 -6.41
CA PRO A 84 -14.62 13.74 -6.89
C PRO A 84 -14.47 14.77 -5.76
N VAL A 85 -13.29 15.41 -5.67
CA VAL A 85 -13.03 16.43 -4.64
C VAL A 85 -14.01 17.60 -4.69
N ALA A 86 -14.63 17.87 -5.85
CA ALA A 86 -15.67 18.88 -5.99
C ALA A 86 -16.94 18.59 -5.16
N VAL A 87 -17.17 17.34 -4.75
CA VAL A 87 -18.35 16.92 -3.98
C VAL A 87 -18.05 16.88 -2.47
N ALA A 88 -16.81 17.17 -2.06
CA ALA A 88 -16.45 17.13 -0.64
C ALA A 88 -17.17 18.23 0.16
N PRO A 89 -17.60 17.93 1.41
CA PRO A 89 -18.35 18.87 2.21
C PRO A 89 -17.50 20.05 2.69
N GLY A 90 -18.12 21.23 2.79
CA GLY A 90 -17.54 22.42 3.40
C GLY A 90 -16.25 22.90 2.72
N LEU A 91 -15.18 23.07 3.51
CA LEU A 91 -13.88 23.56 3.05
C LEU A 91 -12.86 22.45 2.77
N ALA A 92 -13.29 21.18 2.88
CA ALA A 92 -12.46 20.02 2.53
C ALA A 92 -11.95 20.04 1.08
N PRO A 93 -12.72 20.48 0.05
CA PRO A 93 -12.22 20.54 -1.32
C PRO A 93 -10.94 21.37 -1.47
N VAL A 94 -10.81 22.45 -0.70
CA VAL A 94 -9.64 23.34 -0.74
C VAL A 94 -8.41 22.63 -0.19
N ALA A 95 -8.56 21.96 0.95
CA ALA A 95 -7.48 21.22 1.59
C ALA A 95 -7.03 20.02 0.73
N LEU A 96 -7.98 19.26 0.20
CA LEU A 96 -7.71 18.12 -0.69
C LEU A 96 -6.99 18.56 -1.97
N ARG A 97 -7.37 19.71 -2.55
CA ARG A 97 -6.66 20.30 -3.70
C ARG A 97 -5.24 20.73 -3.35
N GLU A 98 -5.02 21.37 -2.19
CA GLU A 98 -3.68 21.77 -1.74
C GLU A 98 -2.75 20.55 -1.60
N VAL A 99 -3.23 19.49 -0.94
CA VAL A 99 -2.48 18.22 -0.87
C VAL A 99 -2.27 17.63 -2.26
N GLY A 100 -3.32 17.60 -3.09
CA GLY A 100 -3.25 17.06 -4.45
C GLY A 100 -2.21 17.76 -5.32
N VAL A 101 -2.12 19.09 -5.27
CA VAL A 101 -1.10 19.87 -5.99
C VAL A 101 0.30 19.53 -5.48
N ALA A 102 0.48 19.48 -4.16
CA ALA A 102 1.78 19.19 -3.57
C ALA A 102 2.25 17.75 -3.85
N LEU A 103 1.32 16.78 -3.92
CA LEU A 103 1.61 15.40 -4.30
C LEU A 103 1.86 15.24 -5.80
N SER A 104 1.15 15.96 -6.65
CA SER A 104 1.38 15.94 -8.11
C SER A 104 2.79 16.42 -8.46
N GLY A 105 3.31 17.41 -7.73
CA GLY A 105 4.71 17.85 -7.86
C GLY A 105 5.75 16.79 -7.48
N LYS A 106 5.36 15.73 -6.74
CA LYS A 106 6.24 14.61 -6.34
C LYS A 106 6.00 13.34 -7.16
N PHE A 107 4.75 13.05 -7.52
CA PHE A 107 4.33 11.78 -8.11
C PHE A 107 4.05 11.84 -9.61
N GLY A 108 3.92 13.03 -10.19
CA GLY A 108 3.61 13.24 -11.60
C GLY A 108 2.12 13.43 -11.86
N GLU A 109 1.69 13.10 -13.07
CA GLU A 109 0.36 13.44 -13.61
C GLU A 109 -0.74 12.45 -13.22
N SER A 110 -0.39 11.22 -12.84
CA SER A 110 -1.33 10.17 -12.43
C SER A 110 -0.75 9.37 -11.26
N TRP A 111 -1.53 9.25 -10.18
CA TRP A 111 -1.08 8.60 -8.95
C TRP A 111 -2.25 8.22 -8.05
N VAL A 112 -2.00 7.22 -7.21
CA VAL A 112 -2.86 6.85 -6.09
C VAL A 112 -2.00 6.91 -4.82
N ALA A 113 -2.46 7.63 -3.80
CA ALA A 113 -1.74 7.77 -2.55
C ALA A 113 -2.67 7.75 -1.34
N VAL A 114 -2.23 7.08 -0.28
CA VAL A 114 -2.86 7.15 1.04
C VAL A 114 -2.24 8.30 1.81
N VAL A 115 -3.08 9.17 2.34
CA VAL A 115 -2.70 10.42 2.97
C VAL A 115 -3.03 10.35 4.46
N ARG A 116 -2.00 10.52 5.29
CA ARG A 116 -2.06 10.44 6.75
C ARG A 116 -1.64 11.77 7.36
N LEU A 117 -2.40 12.22 8.36
CA LEU A 117 -2.07 13.42 9.12
C LEU A 117 -0.97 13.07 10.12
N ALA A 118 0.25 13.56 9.92
CA ALA A 118 1.39 13.24 10.78
C ALA A 118 1.69 14.32 11.82
N SER A 119 1.46 15.59 11.48
CA SER A 119 1.65 16.74 12.36
C SER A 119 0.67 17.86 12.01
N PRO A 120 0.49 18.89 12.86
CA PRO A 120 -0.37 20.04 12.57
C PRO A 120 -0.04 20.80 11.27
N GLU A 121 1.14 20.61 10.68
CA GLU A 121 1.53 21.23 9.39
C GLU A 121 2.07 20.20 8.38
N THR A 122 1.93 18.91 8.68
CA THR A 122 2.63 17.86 7.95
C THR A 122 1.71 16.69 7.65
N VAL A 123 1.71 16.31 6.38
CA VAL A 123 0.95 15.19 5.85
C VAL A 123 1.92 14.20 5.26
N VAL A 124 1.77 12.92 5.62
CA VAL A 124 2.54 11.82 5.05
C VAL A 124 1.69 11.16 3.99
N ALA A 125 2.22 11.00 2.79
CA ALA A 125 1.54 10.36 1.68
C ALA A 125 2.31 9.13 1.22
N ASP A 126 1.62 7.99 1.22
CA ASP A 126 2.13 6.70 0.80
C ASP A 126 1.61 6.41 -0.61
N ARG A 127 2.49 6.42 -1.60
CA ARG A 127 2.10 6.06 -2.98
C ARG A 127 1.80 4.56 -3.06
N LEU A 128 0.67 4.20 -3.66
CA LEU A 128 0.24 2.81 -3.77
C LEU A 128 0.68 2.10 -5.07
N SER A 129 0.97 2.86 -6.14
CA SER A 129 1.67 2.43 -7.37
C SER A 129 1.55 3.54 -8.41
#